data_AF-A0A1I8NN66-F1
#
_entry.id   AF-A0A1I8NN66-F1
#
_cell.length_a   1.000
_cell.length_b   1.000
_cell.length_c   1.000
_cell.angle_alpha   90.00
_cell.angle_beta   90.00
_cell.angle_gamma   90.00
#
_symmetry.space_group_name_H-M   'P 1'
#
loop_
_entity.id
_entity.type
_entity.pdbx_description
1 polymer ?
#
loop_
_entity_poly.entity_id
_entity_poly.type
_entity_poly.pdbx_seq_one_letter_code
_entity_poly.pdbx_strand_id
1 'polypeptide(L)'
;MEQTKKNKKEAKDEKLKDQKIEEQILKTLEEAKTPEDKFQLLLNKYVESERMLRRSKQDAKAQEKQLETLGREKENLQREYNKNVLMRDKLEEVCREQQKLIKSVKNESMQKIREEEERRKESQLKFQSSLNDINQSLNKNNEENNKLRDHNIEMAKKLKFLAEQYQAREQQLEKLNEQVQIEAQLYRAKLNKVQVEAAMEKEILIKEKQIALEKLLSSQKMLQEISERERDLKEQLNIYTAKYDDFQNSLQKSNDIFATYKTELEKMSKNSRKLEKEAREWQRKWEKSNATLIELATEKKERDDHALRCNKQVDQLQKLLRALQNERSHLYKVIKEHNVEVPPLPALPPEPEPLQTKPITSVADKDKMEMMSKNCAELKQTLANLQNQMKILNLKGAEAEEQCKQLQVQEESIKKKQKKKPKSKKHDNSANANANSNKEASPAISEDAASVKEEENGTSNVANANGAIENGASSEVKEQVVDVTENVQAEVTECPANGSVNEVPAEPVPVSN
;
A
#
# COMPACT_ATOMS: atom_id res chain seq x y z
N MET A 1 -13.56 -177.79 -63.78
CA MET A 1 -13.81 -179.20 -64.14
C MET A 1 -14.74 -179.37 -65.35
N GLU A 2 -15.17 -178.30 -66.03
CA GLU A 2 -16.26 -178.39 -67.01
C GLU A 2 -15.78 -178.73 -68.44
N GLN A 3 -14.67 -178.12 -68.89
CA GLN A 3 -13.98 -178.46 -70.15
C GLN A 3 -13.84 -179.97 -70.38
N THR A 4 -13.39 -180.73 -69.37
CA THR A 4 -13.13 -182.17 -69.52
C THR A 4 -14.40 -183.01 -69.73
N LYS A 5 -15.58 -182.53 -69.30
CA LYS A 5 -16.86 -183.13 -69.69
C LYS A 5 -17.22 -182.80 -71.14
N LYS A 6 -16.92 -181.58 -71.61
CA LYS A 6 -17.19 -181.12 -72.98
C LYS A 6 -16.36 -181.89 -74.01
N ASN A 7 -15.04 -181.91 -73.85
CA ASN A 7 -14.13 -182.60 -74.77
C ASN A 7 -14.44 -184.11 -74.88
N LYS A 8 -14.88 -184.76 -73.80
CA LYS A 8 -15.26 -186.20 -73.80
C LYS A 8 -16.61 -186.48 -74.49
N LYS A 9 -17.44 -185.45 -74.72
CA LYS A 9 -18.63 -185.52 -75.58
C LYS A 9 -18.26 -185.20 -77.03
N GLU A 10 -17.47 -184.16 -77.27
CA GLU A 10 -17.02 -183.76 -78.61
C GLU A 10 -16.26 -184.90 -79.31
N ALA A 11 -15.30 -185.55 -78.64
CA ALA A 11 -14.58 -186.72 -79.17
C ALA A 11 -15.47 -187.98 -79.37
N LYS A 12 -16.69 -188.01 -78.81
CA LYS A 12 -17.69 -189.06 -79.09
C LYS A 12 -18.52 -188.70 -80.32
N ASP A 13 -18.97 -187.45 -80.43
CA ASP A 13 -19.70 -186.95 -81.60
C ASP A 13 -18.81 -186.92 -82.86
N GLU A 14 -17.50 -186.70 -82.70
CA GLU A 14 -16.50 -186.76 -83.78
C GLU A 14 -16.38 -188.19 -84.33
N LYS A 15 -16.05 -189.18 -83.48
CA LYS A 15 -16.06 -190.60 -83.88
C LYS A 15 -17.37 -191.07 -84.51
N LEU A 16 -18.51 -190.57 -84.03
CA LEU A 16 -19.82 -190.95 -84.55
C LEU A 16 -20.16 -190.25 -85.89
N LYS A 17 -19.50 -189.14 -86.22
CA LYS A 17 -19.50 -188.56 -87.58
C LYS A 17 -18.56 -189.33 -88.50
N ASP A 18 -17.36 -189.68 -88.03
CA ASP A 18 -16.38 -190.45 -88.80
C ASP A 18 -16.97 -191.78 -89.27
N GLN A 19 -17.57 -192.56 -88.36
CA GLN A 19 -18.27 -193.81 -88.71
C GLN A 19 -19.40 -193.59 -89.73
N LYS A 20 -20.11 -192.46 -89.65
CA LYS A 20 -21.18 -192.13 -90.59
C LYS A 20 -20.67 -191.74 -91.97
N ILE A 21 -19.46 -191.18 -92.03
CA ILE A 21 -18.73 -190.89 -93.27
C ILE A 21 -18.20 -192.20 -93.88
N GLU A 22 -17.68 -193.12 -93.07
CA GLU A 22 -17.29 -194.47 -93.50
C GLU A 22 -18.47 -195.25 -94.10
N GLU A 23 -19.63 -195.30 -93.42
CA GLU A 23 -20.86 -195.91 -93.97
C GLU A 23 -21.25 -195.27 -95.31
N GLN A 24 -21.19 -193.94 -95.43
CA GLN A 24 -21.55 -193.25 -96.67
C GLN A 24 -20.60 -193.57 -97.81
N ILE A 25 -19.29 -193.63 -97.53
CA ILE A 25 -18.27 -194.01 -98.52
C ILE A 25 -18.49 -195.47 -98.96
N LEU A 26 -18.61 -196.41 -98.02
CA LEU A 26 -18.84 -197.83 -98.31
C LEU A 26 -20.08 -198.02 -99.19
N LYS A 27 -21.20 -197.38 -98.84
CA LYS A 27 -22.46 -197.47 -99.59
C LYS A 27 -22.37 -196.87 -101.00
N THR A 28 -21.58 -195.82 -101.20
CA THR A 28 -21.34 -195.30 -102.56
C THR A 28 -20.41 -196.22 -103.37
N LEU A 29 -19.55 -197.00 -102.71
CA LEU A 29 -18.71 -198.01 -103.36
C LEU A 29 -19.49 -199.29 -103.74
N GLU A 30 -20.68 -199.56 -103.21
CA GLU A 30 -21.47 -200.75 -103.60
C GLU A 30 -22.05 -200.67 -105.01
N GLU A 31 -22.35 -199.46 -105.51
CA GLU A 31 -22.92 -199.23 -106.86
C GLU A 31 -21.94 -199.58 -107.99
N ALA A 32 -20.64 -199.52 -107.70
CA ALA A 32 -19.56 -199.85 -108.62
C ALA A 32 -19.38 -201.38 -108.77
N LYS A 33 -19.59 -201.87 -110.00
CA LYS A 33 -19.60 -203.31 -110.34
C LYS A 33 -18.21 -203.89 -110.65
N THR A 34 -17.21 -203.05 -110.88
CA THR A 34 -15.81 -203.45 -111.02
C THR A 34 -14.96 -202.91 -109.85
N PRO A 35 -13.82 -203.52 -109.51
CA PRO A 35 -12.91 -202.95 -108.51
C PRO A 35 -12.28 -201.62 -108.95
N GLU A 36 -12.11 -201.40 -110.26
CA GLU A 36 -11.53 -200.18 -110.83
C GLU A 36 -12.43 -198.96 -110.58
N ASP A 37 -13.74 -199.11 -110.84
CA ASP A 37 -14.76 -198.07 -110.58
C ASP A 37 -14.75 -197.65 -109.10
N LYS A 38 -14.61 -198.61 -108.17
CA LYS A 38 -14.56 -198.35 -106.72
C LYS A 38 -13.35 -197.49 -106.35
N PHE A 39 -12.18 -197.78 -106.92
CA PHE A 39 -10.97 -197.00 -106.69
C PHE A 39 -11.08 -195.59 -107.27
N GLN A 40 -11.61 -195.47 -108.49
CA GLN A 40 -11.76 -194.18 -109.17
C GLN A 40 -12.78 -193.26 -108.47
N LEU A 41 -13.86 -193.83 -107.90
CA LEU A 41 -14.82 -193.11 -107.07
C LEU A 41 -14.20 -192.63 -105.74
N LEU A 42 -13.40 -193.48 -105.08
CA LEU A 42 -12.71 -193.14 -103.84
C LEU A 42 -11.65 -192.03 -104.06
N LEU A 43 -10.91 -192.10 -105.16
CA LEU A 43 -9.96 -191.07 -105.59
C LEU A 43 -10.65 -189.72 -105.79
N ASN A 44 -11.79 -189.70 -106.49
CA ASN A 44 -12.59 -188.48 -106.68
C ASN A 44 -13.08 -187.89 -105.33
N LYS A 45 -13.55 -188.73 -104.40
CA LYS A 45 -13.94 -188.28 -103.05
C LYS A 45 -12.76 -187.71 -102.25
N TYR A 46 -11.57 -188.30 -102.36
CA TYR A 46 -10.37 -187.78 -101.70
C TYR A 46 -9.94 -186.43 -102.29
N VAL A 47 -9.97 -186.27 -103.61
CA VAL A 47 -9.70 -184.98 -104.29
C VAL A 47 -10.71 -183.90 -103.90
N GLU A 48 -11.99 -184.24 -103.79
CA GLU A 48 -13.02 -183.30 -103.34
C GLU A 48 -12.80 -182.87 -101.87
N SER A 49 -12.42 -183.81 -101.00
CA SER A 49 -12.07 -183.53 -99.60
C SER A 49 -10.85 -182.61 -99.50
N GLU A 50 -9.80 -182.87 -100.28
CA GLU A 50 -8.58 -182.05 -100.31
C GLU A 50 -8.86 -180.62 -100.81
N ARG A 51 -9.69 -180.46 -101.85
CA ARG A 51 -10.20 -179.15 -102.30
C ARG A 51 -10.97 -178.41 -101.19
N MET A 52 -11.85 -179.10 -100.47
CA MET A 52 -12.64 -178.50 -99.39
C MET A 52 -11.77 -178.11 -98.19
N LEU A 53 -10.74 -178.91 -97.87
CA LEU A 53 -9.72 -178.58 -96.88
C LEU A 53 -8.86 -177.37 -97.32
N ARG A 54 -8.48 -177.28 -98.60
CA ARG A 54 -7.79 -176.09 -99.16
C ARG A 54 -8.64 -174.83 -99.07
N ARG A 55 -9.94 -174.91 -99.43
CA ARG A 55 -10.91 -173.80 -99.28
C ARG A 55 -11.01 -173.37 -97.83
N SER A 56 -11.35 -174.28 -96.92
CA SER A 56 -11.43 -174.01 -95.47
C SER A 56 -10.14 -173.38 -94.91
N LYS A 57 -8.96 -173.86 -95.33
CA LYS A 57 -7.66 -173.30 -94.93
C LYS A 57 -7.35 -171.93 -95.56
N GLN A 58 -7.92 -171.62 -96.72
CA GLN A 58 -7.86 -170.30 -97.36
C GLN A 58 -8.83 -169.33 -96.68
N ASP A 59 -10.05 -169.77 -96.36
CA ASP A 59 -11.08 -169.00 -95.66
C ASP A 59 -10.64 -168.68 -94.22
N ALA A 60 -10.04 -169.63 -93.50
CA ALA A 60 -9.44 -169.40 -92.19
C ALA A 60 -8.33 -168.34 -92.24
N LYS A 61 -7.46 -168.36 -93.25
CA LYS A 61 -6.45 -167.32 -93.48
C LYS A 61 -7.04 -165.97 -93.88
N ALA A 62 -8.20 -165.95 -94.53
CA ALA A 62 -8.93 -164.71 -94.83
C ALA A 62 -9.54 -164.12 -93.56
N GLN A 63 -10.16 -164.94 -92.71
CA GLN A 63 -10.70 -164.53 -91.40
C GLN A 63 -9.59 -164.08 -90.44
N GLU A 64 -8.44 -164.75 -90.41
CA GLU A 64 -7.26 -164.35 -89.62
C GLU A 64 -6.79 -162.95 -90.02
N LYS A 65 -6.63 -162.68 -91.33
CA LYS A 65 -6.31 -161.33 -91.84
C LYS A 65 -7.41 -160.30 -91.53
N GLN A 66 -8.68 -160.70 -91.59
CA GLN A 66 -9.80 -159.81 -91.28
C GLN A 66 -9.81 -159.42 -89.79
N LEU A 67 -9.57 -160.39 -88.89
CA LEU A 67 -9.44 -160.14 -87.45
C LEU A 67 -8.23 -159.26 -87.13
N GLU A 68 -7.09 -159.49 -87.79
CA GLU A 68 -5.91 -158.62 -87.65
C GLU A 68 -6.21 -157.18 -88.12
N THR A 69 -6.93 -157.03 -89.24
CA THR A 69 -7.33 -155.72 -89.78
C THR A 69 -8.30 -155.00 -88.85
N LEU A 70 -9.35 -155.69 -88.37
CA LEU A 70 -10.28 -155.17 -87.36
C LEU A 70 -9.58 -154.83 -86.05
N GLY A 71 -8.51 -155.55 -85.68
CA GLY A 71 -7.64 -155.23 -84.56
C GLY A 71 -6.94 -153.88 -84.74
N ARG A 72 -6.27 -153.67 -85.88
CA ARG A 72 -5.64 -152.39 -86.24
C ARG A 72 -6.64 -151.24 -86.32
N GLU A 73 -7.83 -151.47 -86.88
CA GLU A 73 -8.91 -150.49 -86.96
C GLU A 73 -9.43 -150.12 -85.57
N LYS A 74 -9.67 -151.10 -84.69
CA LYS A 74 -10.07 -150.87 -83.29
C LYS A 74 -9.02 -150.07 -82.53
N GLU A 75 -7.73 -150.40 -82.66
CA GLU A 75 -6.68 -149.57 -82.07
C GLU A 75 -6.67 -148.15 -82.63
N ASN A 76 -6.85 -147.98 -83.94
CA ASN A 76 -6.85 -146.66 -84.55
C ASN A 76 -8.05 -145.82 -84.07
N LEU A 77 -9.24 -146.41 -84.01
CA LEU A 77 -10.43 -145.79 -83.41
C LEU A 77 -10.22 -145.47 -81.93
N GLN A 78 -9.53 -146.31 -81.15
CA GLN A 78 -9.18 -146.01 -79.76
C GLN A 78 -8.20 -144.83 -79.66
N ARG A 79 -7.21 -144.73 -80.56
CA ARG A 79 -6.29 -143.58 -80.63
C ARG A 79 -7.03 -142.30 -80.99
N GLU A 80 -7.90 -142.31 -81.99
CA GLU A 80 -8.72 -141.15 -82.37
C GLU A 80 -9.74 -140.78 -81.28
N TYR A 81 -10.35 -141.75 -80.59
CA TYR A 81 -11.21 -141.49 -79.44
C TYR A 81 -10.44 -140.79 -78.32
N ASN A 82 -9.26 -141.31 -77.95
CA ASN A 82 -8.41 -140.72 -76.91
C ASN A 82 -7.97 -139.28 -77.28
N LYS A 83 -7.64 -139.02 -78.55
CA LYS A 83 -7.38 -137.65 -79.06
C LYS A 83 -8.61 -136.74 -78.94
N ASN A 84 -9.79 -137.22 -79.31
CA ASN A 84 -11.03 -136.43 -79.24
C ASN A 84 -11.42 -136.12 -77.79
N VAL A 85 -11.20 -137.03 -76.84
CA VAL A 85 -11.37 -136.77 -75.40
C VAL A 85 -10.41 -135.67 -74.94
N LEU A 86 -9.12 -135.77 -75.26
CA LEU A 86 -8.13 -134.73 -74.91
C LEU A 86 -8.46 -133.36 -75.54
N MET A 87 -8.93 -133.35 -76.79
CA MET A 87 -9.35 -132.12 -77.47
C MET A 87 -10.60 -131.50 -76.84
N ARG A 88 -11.61 -132.34 -76.50
CA ARG A 88 -12.80 -131.91 -75.75
C ARG A 88 -12.41 -131.30 -74.40
N ASP A 89 -11.57 -131.98 -73.65
CA ASP A 89 -11.19 -131.55 -72.30
C ASP A 89 -10.39 -130.23 -72.35
N LYS A 90 -9.55 -130.05 -73.37
CA LYS A 90 -8.85 -128.78 -73.62
C LYS A 90 -9.79 -127.65 -74.06
N LEU A 91 -10.80 -127.95 -74.89
CA LEU A 91 -11.85 -126.99 -75.25
C LEU A 91 -12.71 -126.62 -74.04
N GLU A 92 -13.06 -127.57 -73.18
CA GLU A 92 -13.83 -127.29 -71.95
C GLU A 92 -13.02 -126.45 -70.96
N GLU A 93 -11.73 -126.72 -70.80
CA GLU A 93 -10.81 -125.88 -70.02
C GLU A 93 -10.77 -124.44 -70.57
N VAL A 94 -10.59 -124.28 -71.89
CA VAL A 94 -10.58 -122.95 -72.55
C VAL A 94 -11.93 -122.24 -72.39
N CYS A 95 -13.07 -122.92 -72.56
CA CYS A 95 -14.39 -122.32 -72.35
C CYS A 95 -14.62 -121.94 -70.88
N ARG A 96 -14.19 -122.75 -69.92
CA ARG A 96 -14.22 -122.43 -68.48
C ARG A 96 -13.36 -121.20 -68.19
N GLU A 97 -12.14 -121.12 -68.72
CA GLU A 97 -11.23 -119.99 -68.51
C GLU A 97 -11.75 -118.70 -69.16
N GLN A 98 -12.25 -118.78 -70.39
CA GLN A 98 -12.90 -117.66 -71.07
C GLN A 98 -14.13 -117.18 -70.31
N GLN A 99 -14.91 -118.08 -69.70
CA GLN A 99 -16.07 -117.70 -68.89
C GLN A 99 -15.70 -117.17 -67.50
N LYS A 100 -14.54 -117.55 -66.92
CA LYS A 100 -13.93 -116.83 -65.78
C LYS A 100 -13.52 -115.42 -66.20
N LEU A 101 -12.82 -115.27 -67.33
CA LEU A 101 -12.38 -113.97 -67.86
C LEU A 101 -13.56 -113.03 -68.11
N ILE A 102 -14.64 -113.50 -68.75
CA ILE A 102 -15.88 -112.72 -68.95
C ILE A 102 -16.49 -112.28 -67.61
N LYS A 103 -16.54 -113.16 -66.61
CA LYS A 103 -17.01 -112.80 -65.25
C LYS A 103 -16.07 -111.80 -64.57
N SER A 104 -14.75 -111.96 -64.71
CA SER A 104 -13.73 -111.06 -64.15
C SER A 104 -13.84 -109.67 -64.75
N VAL A 105 -13.84 -109.55 -66.08
CA VAL A 105 -13.97 -108.27 -66.80
C VAL A 105 -15.31 -107.60 -66.50
N LYS A 106 -16.40 -108.37 -66.40
CA LYS A 106 -17.70 -107.81 -65.98
C LYS A 106 -17.65 -107.27 -64.55
N ASN A 107 -17.06 -108.02 -63.61
CA ASN A 107 -16.94 -107.59 -62.22
C ASN A 107 -16.03 -106.36 -62.08
N GLU A 108 -14.89 -106.35 -62.75
CA GLU A 108 -13.94 -105.23 -62.79
C GLU A 108 -14.55 -103.99 -63.44
N SER A 109 -15.29 -104.14 -64.54
CA SER A 109 -16.02 -103.04 -65.18
C SER A 109 -17.11 -102.47 -64.27
N MET A 110 -17.94 -103.31 -63.64
CA MET A 110 -18.94 -102.88 -62.66
C MET A 110 -18.28 -102.19 -61.45
N GLN A 111 -17.11 -102.65 -61.03
CA GLN A 111 -16.37 -102.08 -59.91
C GLN A 111 -15.78 -100.72 -60.25
N LYS A 112 -15.13 -100.58 -61.42
CA LYS A 112 -14.63 -99.29 -61.92
C LYS A 112 -15.74 -98.26 -62.13
N ILE A 113 -16.94 -98.69 -62.52
CA ILE A 113 -18.12 -97.81 -62.59
C ILE A 113 -18.48 -97.27 -61.20
N ARG A 114 -18.51 -98.11 -60.16
CA ARG A 114 -18.77 -97.65 -58.77
C ARG A 114 -17.69 -96.70 -58.27
N GLU A 115 -16.42 -97.05 -58.47
CA GLU A 115 -15.27 -96.24 -58.02
C GLU A 115 -15.27 -94.86 -58.69
N GLU A 116 -15.61 -94.78 -59.98
CA GLU A 116 -15.69 -93.53 -60.74
C GLU A 116 -16.98 -92.73 -60.44
N GLU A 117 -18.06 -93.37 -59.98
CA GLU A 117 -19.23 -92.72 -59.39
C GLU A 117 -18.95 -92.18 -57.98
N GLU A 118 -18.26 -92.94 -57.13
CA GLU A 118 -17.88 -92.52 -55.78
C GLU A 118 -16.87 -91.37 -55.83
N ARG A 119 -15.88 -91.44 -56.73
CA ARG A 119 -14.95 -90.33 -57.02
C ARG A 119 -15.69 -89.07 -57.50
N ARG A 120 -16.76 -89.20 -58.31
CA ARG A 120 -17.64 -88.07 -58.67
C ARG A 120 -18.36 -87.50 -57.45
N LYS A 121 -19.01 -88.36 -56.64
CA LYS A 121 -19.75 -87.97 -55.43
C LYS A 121 -18.83 -87.25 -54.43
N GLU A 122 -17.63 -87.79 -54.18
CA GLU A 122 -16.60 -87.14 -53.35
C GLU A 122 -16.18 -85.78 -53.90
N SER A 123 -15.91 -85.67 -55.21
CA SER A 123 -15.48 -84.41 -55.83
C SER A 123 -16.58 -83.34 -55.72
N GLN A 124 -17.83 -83.72 -55.95
CA GLN A 124 -18.99 -82.86 -55.79
C GLN A 124 -19.20 -82.43 -54.32
N LEU A 125 -19.06 -83.34 -53.36
CA LEU A 125 -19.12 -83.02 -51.93
C LEU A 125 -17.99 -82.09 -51.49
N LYS A 126 -16.76 -82.30 -51.97
CA LYS A 126 -15.60 -81.43 -51.68
C LYS A 126 -15.81 -80.03 -52.25
N PHE A 127 -16.33 -79.91 -53.47
CA PHE A 127 -16.67 -78.61 -54.08
C PHE A 127 -17.83 -77.92 -53.34
N GLN A 128 -18.86 -78.66 -52.93
CA GLN A 128 -20.01 -78.11 -52.22
C GLN A 128 -19.67 -77.72 -50.77
N SER A 129 -18.78 -78.45 -50.09
CA SER A 129 -18.19 -78.02 -48.81
C SER A 129 -17.41 -76.73 -49.01
N SER A 130 -16.47 -76.68 -49.96
CA SER A 130 -15.65 -75.49 -50.20
C SER A 130 -16.50 -74.25 -50.53
N LEU A 131 -17.59 -74.39 -51.29
CA LEU A 131 -18.56 -73.31 -51.49
C LEU A 131 -19.26 -72.89 -50.19
N ASN A 132 -19.65 -73.83 -49.33
CA ASN A 132 -20.26 -73.53 -48.04
C ASN A 132 -19.26 -72.84 -47.08
N ASP A 133 -18.01 -73.28 -47.07
CA ASP A 133 -16.92 -72.72 -46.26
C ASP A 133 -16.58 -71.28 -46.72
N ILE A 134 -16.57 -71.03 -48.03
CA ILE A 134 -16.45 -69.68 -48.62
C ILE A 134 -17.64 -68.79 -48.21
N ASN A 135 -18.87 -69.31 -48.27
CA ASN A 135 -20.06 -68.55 -47.85
C ASN A 135 -20.07 -68.26 -46.33
N GLN A 136 -19.63 -69.19 -45.48
CA GLN A 136 -19.45 -68.94 -44.05
C GLN A 136 -18.38 -67.87 -43.80
N SER A 137 -17.25 -67.93 -44.50
CA SER A 137 -16.18 -66.92 -44.42
C SER A 137 -16.68 -65.53 -44.83
N LEU A 138 -17.41 -65.44 -45.95
CA LEU A 138 -18.04 -64.20 -46.44
C LEU A 138 -19.06 -63.63 -45.44
N ASN A 139 -19.95 -64.48 -44.92
CA ASN A 139 -20.96 -64.06 -43.94
C ASN A 139 -20.32 -63.60 -42.62
N LYS A 140 -19.31 -64.32 -42.13
CA LYS A 140 -18.55 -63.94 -40.93
C LYS A 140 -17.82 -62.60 -41.14
N ASN A 141 -17.19 -62.40 -42.29
CA ASN A 141 -16.54 -61.13 -42.61
C ASN A 141 -17.56 -59.97 -42.67
N ASN A 142 -18.74 -60.21 -43.24
CA ASN A 142 -19.83 -59.22 -43.29
C ASN A 142 -20.37 -58.90 -41.87
N GLU A 143 -20.53 -59.91 -41.01
CA GLU A 143 -20.85 -59.70 -39.59
C GLU A 143 -19.79 -58.87 -38.86
N GLU A 144 -18.50 -59.18 -39.06
CA GLU A 144 -17.39 -58.43 -38.46
C GLU A 144 -17.33 -56.99 -39.00
N ASN A 145 -17.60 -56.78 -40.30
CA ASN A 145 -17.73 -55.45 -40.90
C ASN A 145 -18.88 -54.65 -40.27
N ASN A 146 -20.05 -55.28 -40.07
CA ASN A 146 -21.20 -54.63 -39.42
C ASN A 146 -20.91 -54.31 -37.95
N LYS A 147 -20.30 -55.22 -37.18
CA LYS A 147 -19.87 -54.97 -35.79
C LYS A 147 -18.87 -53.80 -35.71
N LEU A 148 -17.96 -53.67 -36.69
CA LEU A 148 -17.04 -52.53 -36.81
C LEU A 148 -17.76 -51.22 -37.18
N ARG A 149 -18.79 -51.27 -38.05
CA ARG A 149 -19.62 -50.09 -38.37
C ARG A 149 -20.39 -49.62 -37.13
N ASP A 150 -21.05 -50.53 -36.42
CA ASP A 150 -21.80 -50.23 -35.20
C ASP A 150 -20.90 -49.64 -34.12
N HIS A 151 -19.70 -50.20 -33.92
CA HIS A 151 -18.73 -49.66 -32.97
C HIS A 151 -18.22 -48.26 -33.36
N ASN A 152 -17.96 -48.00 -34.65
CA ASN A 152 -17.60 -46.66 -35.14
C ASN A 152 -18.76 -45.66 -34.94
N ILE A 153 -20.01 -46.07 -35.17
CA ILE A 153 -21.20 -45.25 -34.92
C ILE A 153 -21.36 -44.95 -33.43
N GLU A 154 -21.10 -45.93 -32.55
CA GLU A 154 -21.15 -45.72 -31.10
C GLU A 154 -20.00 -44.82 -30.60
N MET A 155 -18.80 -44.97 -31.15
CA MET A 155 -17.65 -44.10 -30.86
C MET A 155 -17.92 -42.66 -31.31
N ALA A 156 -18.46 -42.46 -32.51
CA ALA A 156 -18.84 -41.14 -33.01
C ALA A 156 -19.93 -40.49 -32.13
N LYS A 157 -20.93 -41.26 -31.65
CA LYS A 157 -21.92 -40.79 -30.68
C LYS A 157 -21.27 -40.36 -29.34
N LYS A 158 -20.33 -41.16 -28.82
CA LYS A 158 -19.60 -40.84 -27.57
C LYS A 158 -18.73 -39.59 -27.70
N LEU A 159 -18.02 -39.43 -28.82
CA LEU A 159 -17.23 -38.23 -29.12
C LEU A 159 -18.12 -36.99 -29.27
N LYS A 160 -19.25 -37.11 -29.97
CA LYS A 160 -20.23 -36.01 -30.09
C LYS A 160 -20.81 -35.60 -28.73
N PHE A 161 -21.27 -36.55 -27.92
CA PHE A 161 -21.78 -36.27 -26.57
C PHE A 161 -20.73 -35.62 -25.67
N LEU A 162 -19.47 -36.04 -25.77
CA LEU A 162 -18.36 -35.45 -25.02
C LEU A 162 -18.12 -33.99 -25.46
N ALA A 163 -18.11 -33.72 -26.77
CA ALA A 163 -17.98 -32.36 -27.31
C ALA A 163 -19.16 -31.44 -26.89
N GLU A 164 -20.39 -31.95 -26.95
CA GLU A 164 -21.60 -31.25 -26.48
C GLU A 164 -21.51 -30.92 -24.98
N GLN A 165 -20.98 -31.83 -24.15
CA GLN A 165 -20.78 -31.58 -22.72
C GLN A 165 -19.67 -30.53 -22.48
N TYR A 166 -18.55 -30.58 -23.21
CA TYR A 166 -17.51 -29.55 -23.12
C TYR A 166 -18.04 -28.18 -23.51
N GLN A 167 -18.78 -28.07 -24.61
CA GLN A 167 -19.41 -26.82 -25.05
C GLN A 167 -20.42 -26.27 -24.02
N ALA A 168 -21.24 -27.14 -23.42
CA ALA A 168 -22.16 -26.75 -22.35
C ALA A 168 -21.43 -26.25 -21.08
N ARG A 169 -20.29 -26.87 -20.73
CA ARG A 169 -19.44 -26.45 -19.62
C ARG A 169 -18.72 -25.13 -19.90
N GLU A 170 -18.27 -24.93 -21.13
CA GLU A 170 -17.62 -23.69 -21.59
C GLU A 170 -18.61 -22.51 -21.50
N GLN A 171 -19.84 -22.66 -21.98
CA GLN A 171 -20.92 -21.67 -21.83
C GLN A 171 -21.29 -21.38 -20.36
N GLN A 172 -21.10 -22.33 -19.44
CA GLN A 172 -21.30 -22.09 -18.00
C GLN A 172 -20.13 -21.29 -17.40
N LEU A 173 -18.89 -21.57 -17.82
CA LEU A 173 -17.70 -20.83 -17.39
C LEU A 173 -17.70 -19.40 -17.93
N GLU A 174 -18.16 -19.20 -19.17
CA GLU A 174 -18.32 -17.88 -19.79
C GLU A 174 -19.30 -17.01 -18.99
N LYS A 175 -20.50 -17.52 -18.68
CA LYS A 175 -21.50 -16.82 -17.84
C LYS A 175 -21.01 -16.54 -16.42
N LEU A 176 -20.24 -17.45 -15.82
CA LEU A 176 -19.62 -17.21 -14.51
C LEU A 176 -18.55 -16.10 -14.60
N ASN A 177 -17.77 -16.06 -15.68
CA ASN A 177 -16.81 -14.99 -15.93
C ASN A 177 -17.49 -13.64 -16.17
N GLU A 178 -18.60 -13.60 -16.93
CA GLU A 178 -19.45 -12.39 -17.06
C GLU A 178 -19.96 -11.91 -15.69
N GLN A 179 -20.49 -12.82 -14.86
CA GLN A 179 -20.94 -12.46 -13.50
C GLN A 179 -19.80 -11.87 -12.68
N VAL A 180 -18.64 -12.53 -12.62
CA VAL A 180 -17.45 -12.04 -11.88
C VAL A 180 -16.98 -10.68 -12.43
N GLN A 181 -17.05 -10.46 -13.74
CA GLN A 181 -16.69 -9.18 -14.36
C GLN A 181 -17.68 -8.08 -13.97
N ILE A 182 -18.98 -8.35 -13.95
CA ILE A 182 -20.03 -7.41 -13.54
C ILE A 182 -19.92 -7.10 -12.04
N GLU A 183 -19.71 -8.10 -11.19
CA GLU A 183 -19.45 -7.90 -9.76
C GLU A 183 -18.20 -7.05 -9.54
N ALA A 184 -17.09 -7.33 -10.23
CA ALA A 184 -15.87 -6.52 -10.14
C ALA A 184 -16.06 -5.08 -10.63
N GLN A 185 -16.91 -4.83 -11.65
CA GLN A 185 -17.30 -3.47 -12.04
C GLN A 185 -18.14 -2.79 -10.95
N LEU A 186 -19.10 -3.49 -10.35
CA LEU A 186 -19.96 -3.00 -9.28
C LEU A 186 -19.16 -2.66 -8.00
N TYR A 187 -18.17 -3.47 -7.63
CA TYR A 187 -17.28 -3.17 -6.50
C TYR A 187 -16.38 -1.96 -6.80
N ARG A 188 -15.84 -1.82 -8.02
CA ARG A 188 -15.10 -0.60 -8.44
C ARG A 188 -16.00 0.64 -8.40
N ALA A 189 -17.24 0.56 -8.87
CA ALA A 189 -18.20 1.67 -8.84
C ALA A 189 -18.54 2.08 -7.40
N LYS A 190 -18.77 1.12 -6.49
CA LYS A 190 -18.96 1.38 -5.05
C LYS A 190 -17.74 2.04 -4.41
N LEU A 191 -16.53 1.55 -4.69
CA LEU A 191 -15.29 2.12 -4.18
C LEU A 191 -15.09 3.57 -4.66
N ASN A 192 -15.27 3.82 -5.96
CA ASN A 192 -15.18 5.17 -6.53
C ASN A 192 -16.21 6.12 -5.91
N LYS A 193 -17.45 5.66 -5.68
CA LYS A 193 -18.48 6.46 -5.00
C LYS A 193 -18.02 6.88 -3.60
N VAL A 194 -17.59 5.93 -2.77
CA VAL A 194 -17.13 6.21 -1.40
C VAL A 194 -15.90 7.12 -1.38
N GLN A 195 -14.98 6.98 -2.34
CA GLN A 195 -13.83 7.87 -2.49
C GLN A 195 -14.24 9.32 -2.84
N VAL A 196 -15.23 9.50 -3.71
CA VAL A 196 -15.77 10.83 -4.06
C VAL A 196 -16.54 11.45 -2.89
N GLU A 197 -17.36 10.67 -2.19
CA GLU A 197 -18.10 11.13 -1.00
C GLU A 197 -17.14 11.57 0.11
N ALA A 198 -16.13 10.76 0.45
CA ALA A 198 -15.11 11.11 1.44
C ALA A 198 -14.24 12.31 1.01
N ALA A 199 -13.99 12.50 -0.29
CA ALA A 199 -13.29 13.68 -0.81
C ALA A 199 -14.13 14.95 -0.66
N MET A 200 -15.44 14.88 -0.92
CA MET A 200 -16.39 15.98 -0.76
C MET A 200 -16.58 16.34 0.73
N GLU A 201 -16.75 15.36 1.62
CA GLU A 201 -16.80 15.58 3.08
C GLU A 201 -15.53 16.27 3.59
N LYS A 202 -14.35 15.83 3.11
CA LYS A 202 -13.07 16.47 3.45
C LYS A 202 -12.99 17.91 2.96
N GLU A 203 -13.52 18.24 1.77
CA GLU A 203 -13.56 19.60 1.26
C GLU A 203 -14.51 20.49 2.08
N ILE A 204 -15.66 19.95 2.50
CA ILE A 204 -16.61 20.63 3.40
C ILE A 204 -15.94 20.93 4.75
N LEU A 205 -15.33 19.93 5.40
CA LEU A 205 -14.61 20.09 6.67
C LEU A 205 -13.48 21.13 6.58
N ILE A 206 -12.77 21.21 5.45
CA ILE A 206 -11.74 22.23 5.21
C ILE A 206 -12.36 23.63 5.15
N LYS A 207 -13.49 23.80 4.44
CA LYS A 207 -14.21 25.08 4.35
C LYS A 207 -14.79 25.51 5.70
N GLU A 208 -15.40 24.59 6.44
CA GLU A 208 -15.94 24.85 7.78
C GLU A 208 -14.83 25.24 8.77
N LYS A 209 -13.70 24.53 8.77
CA LYS A 209 -12.51 24.86 9.56
C LYS A 209 -11.98 26.25 9.21
N GLN A 210 -11.93 26.61 7.93
CA GLN A 210 -11.48 27.94 7.49
C GLN A 210 -12.42 29.05 7.99
N ILE A 211 -13.73 28.86 7.86
CA ILE A 211 -14.75 29.81 8.36
C ILE A 211 -14.68 29.94 9.89
N ALA A 212 -14.45 28.84 10.62
CA ALA A 212 -14.29 28.86 12.07
C ALA A 212 -13.02 29.62 12.49
N LEU A 213 -11.90 29.42 11.79
CA LEU A 213 -10.64 30.11 12.03
C LEU A 213 -10.76 31.62 11.75
N GLU A 214 -11.41 32.01 10.65
CA GLU A 214 -11.65 33.42 10.31
C GLU A 214 -12.54 34.11 11.36
N LYS A 215 -13.62 33.45 11.81
CA LYS A 215 -14.47 33.94 12.91
C LYS A 215 -13.69 34.10 14.22
N LEU A 216 -12.84 33.13 14.56
CA LEU A 216 -12.00 33.18 15.76
C LEU A 216 -11.02 34.35 15.71
N LEU A 217 -10.31 34.54 14.59
CA LEU A 217 -9.35 35.61 14.39
C LEU A 217 -10.03 37.00 14.40
N SER A 218 -11.20 37.11 13.77
CA SER A 218 -12.03 38.33 13.82
C SER A 218 -12.46 38.67 15.25
N SER A 219 -12.94 37.68 16.02
CA SER A 219 -13.30 37.83 17.43
C SER A 219 -12.10 38.22 18.30
N GLN A 220 -10.95 37.56 18.12
CA GLN A 220 -9.70 37.88 18.81
C GLN A 220 -9.26 39.33 18.55
N LYS A 221 -9.35 39.79 17.30
CA LYS A 221 -9.06 41.20 16.96
C LYS A 221 -10.04 42.15 17.65
N MET A 222 -11.34 41.85 17.65
CA MET A 222 -12.34 42.68 18.34
C MET A 222 -12.07 42.78 19.84
N LEU A 223 -11.70 41.66 20.49
CA LEU A 223 -11.31 41.63 21.90
C LEU A 223 -10.03 42.44 22.16
N GLN A 224 -9.04 42.39 21.27
CA GLN A 224 -7.86 43.24 21.37
C GLN A 224 -8.23 44.73 21.26
N GLU A 225 -9.03 45.13 20.27
CA GLU A 225 -9.46 46.53 20.14
C GLU A 225 -10.34 47.00 21.31
N ILE A 226 -11.09 46.10 21.98
CA ILE A 226 -11.82 46.44 23.22
C ILE A 226 -10.83 46.65 24.37
N SER A 227 -9.87 45.74 24.55
CA SER A 227 -8.84 45.82 25.59
C SER A 227 -7.94 47.06 25.45
N GLU A 228 -7.59 47.44 24.21
CA GLU A 228 -6.85 48.67 23.94
C GLU A 228 -7.66 49.92 24.34
N ARG A 229 -8.96 49.97 24.01
CA ARG A 229 -9.86 51.06 24.45
C ARG A 229 -10.07 51.07 25.96
N GLU A 230 -10.16 49.90 26.59
CA GLU A 230 -10.27 49.78 28.05
C GLU A 230 -9.02 50.32 28.76
N ARG A 231 -7.82 49.99 28.24
CA ARG A 231 -6.55 50.56 28.70
C ARG A 231 -6.52 52.08 28.53
N ASP A 232 -6.90 52.61 27.36
CA ASP A 232 -6.94 54.07 27.13
C ASP A 232 -7.93 54.79 28.07
N LEU A 233 -9.08 54.18 28.37
CA LEU A 233 -10.06 54.73 29.31
C LEU A 233 -9.56 54.67 30.77
N LYS A 234 -8.87 53.59 31.16
CA LYS A 234 -8.19 53.48 32.47
C LYS A 234 -7.07 54.51 32.62
N GLU A 235 -6.31 54.75 31.55
CA GLU A 235 -5.26 55.77 31.52
C GLU A 235 -5.84 57.19 31.64
N GLN A 236 -6.93 57.48 30.94
CA GLN A 236 -7.69 58.74 31.12
C GLN A 236 -8.25 58.89 32.54
N LEU A 237 -8.82 57.82 33.12
CA LEU A 237 -9.32 57.84 34.50
C LEU A 237 -8.19 58.15 35.49
N ASN A 238 -7.03 57.51 35.36
CA ASN A 238 -5.86 57.79 36.19
C ASN A 238 -5.38 59.25 36.05
N ILE A 239 -5.41 59.82 34.84
CA ILE A 239 -5.09 61.24 34.60
C ILE A 239 -6.12 62.17 35.28
N TYR A 240 -7.41 61.82 35.30
CA TYR A 240 -8.42 62.60 36.02
C TYR A 240 -8.31 62.46 37.54
N THR A 241 -7.99 61.27 38.05
CA THR A 241 -7.71 61.05 39.48
C THR A 241 -6.50 61.89 39.93
N ALA A 242 -5.37 61.82 39.20
CA ALA A 242 -4.19 62.62 39.52
C ALA A 242 -4.47 64.14 39.49
N LYS A 243 -5.27 64.63 38.52
CA LYS A 243 -5.71 66.03 38.48
C LYS A 243 -6.63 66.40 39.65
N TYR A 244 -7.46 65.47 40.11
CA TYR A 244 -8.32 65.66 41.28
C TYR A 244 -7.48 65.72 42.56
N ASP A 245 -6.49 64.83 42.70
CA ASP A 245 -5.53 64.85 43.79
C ASP A 245 -4.70 66.15 43.79
N ASP A 246 -4.21 66.61 42.63
CA ASP A 246 -3.54 67.91 42.49
C ASP A 246 -4.45 69.08 42.89
N PHE A 247 -5.72 69.06 42.48
CA PHE A 247 -6.69 70.08 42.87
C PHE A 247 -6.97 70.05 44.38
N GLN A 248 -7.16 68.87 44.98
CA GLN A 248 -7.38 68.70 46.41
C GLN A 248 -6.15 69.09 47.23
N ASN A 249 -4.93 68.76 46.76
CA ASN A 249 -3.67 69.21 47.35
C ASN A 249 -3.49 70.73 47.25
N SER A 250 -3.90 71.34 46.13
CA SER A 250 -3.88 72.80 45.95
C SER A 250 -4.89 73.50 46.85
N LEU A 251 -6.10 72.95 46.98
CA LEU A 251 -7.15 73.44 47.87
C LEU A 251 -6.74 73.31 49.34
N GLN A 252 -6.10 72.20 49.74
CA GLN A 252 -5.55 72.03 51.08
C GLN A 252 -4.47 73.07 51.38
N LYS A 253 -3.48 73.24 50.49
CA LYS A 253 -2.45 74.29 50.62
C LYS A 253 -3.07 75.69 50.69
N SER A 254 -4.15 75.95 49.95
CA SER A 254 -4.88 77.22 50.01
C SER A 254 -5.57 77.41 51.36
N ASN A 255 -6.22 76.38 51.91
CA ASN A 255 -6.81 76.40 53.25
C ASN A 255 -5.74 76.61 54.35
N ASP A 256 -4.59 75.95 54.24
CA ASP A 256 -3.45 76.12 55.15
C ASP A 256 -2.92 77.56 55.09
N ILE A 257 -2.81 78.15 53.90
CA ILE A 257 -2.44 79.55 53.68
C ILE A 257 -3.50 80.52 54.25
N PHE A 258 -4.79 80.22 54.12
CA PHE A 258 -5.84 81.01 54.79
C PHE A 258 -5.77 80.89 56.33
N ALA A 259 -5.40 79.73 56.87
CA ALA A 259 -5.21 79.54 58.30
C ALA A 259 -3.97 80.28 58.84
N THR A 260 -2.85 80.29 58.11
CA THR A 260 -1.68 81.11 58.48
C THR A 260 -1.99 82.59 58.34
N TYR A 261 -2.59 83.06 57.25
CA TYR A 261 -3.00 84.46 57.10
C TYR A 261 -3.98 84.91 58.19
N LYS A 262 -4.95 84.08 58.59
CA LYS A 262 -5.83 84.39 59.73
C LYS A 262 -5.04 84.56 61.02
N THR A 263 -4.09 83.65 61.28
CA THR A 263 -3.21 83.69 62.46
C THR A 263 -2.31 84.93 62.45
N GLU A 264 -1.78 85.31 61.30
CA GLU A 264 -0.98 86.53 61.12
C GLU A 264 -1.83 87.80 61.24
N LEU A 265 -3.03 87.84 60.68
CA LEU A 265 -3.96 88.96 60.80
C LEU A 265 -4.37 89.16 62.27
N GLU A 266 -4.62 88.08 63.00
CA GLU A 266 -4.84 88.14 64.45
C GLU A 266 -3.61 88.66 65.21
N LYS A 267 -2.41 88.18 64.87
CA LYS A 267 -1.14 88.64 65.47
C LYS A 267 -0.86 90.12 65.17
N MET A 268 -1.15 90.57 63.95
CA MET A 268 -1.00 91.94 63.47
C MET A 268 -2.03 92.86 64.12
N SER A 269 -3.30 92.43 64.27
CA SER A 269 -4.32 93.14 65.05
C SER A 269 -3.97 93.21 66.54
N LYS A 270 -3.46 92.12 67.14
CA LYS A 270 -2.94 92.11 68.52
C LYS A 270 -1.76 93.08 68.68
N ASN A 271 -0.90 93.23 67.67
CA ASN A 271 0.22 94.18 67.68
C ASN A 271 -0.24 95.64 67.48
N SER A 272 -1.15 95.90 66.55
CA SER A 272 -1.80 97.21 66.37
C SER A 272 -2.44 97.69 67.68
N ARG A 273 -3.20 96.84 68.38
CA ARG A 273 -3.78 97.16 69.70
C ARG A 273 -2.74 97.39 70.81
N LYS A 274 -1.51 96.86 70.69
CA LYS A 274 -0.40 97.20 71.60
C LYS A 274 0.16 98.59 71.27
N LEU A 275 0.49 98.84 70.01
CA LEU A 275 1.00 100.13 69.53
C LEU A 275 0.01 101.27 69.83
N GLU A 276 -1.30 101.05 69.71
CA GLU A 276 -2.30 102.04 70.14
C GLU A 276 -2.29 102.30 71.66
N LYS A 277 -2.04 101.28 72.50
CA LYS A 277 -1.95 101.46 73.96
C LYS A 277 -0.70 102.25 74.31
N GLU A 278 0.43 101.87 73.71
CA GLU A 278 1.72 102.55 73.85
C GLU A 278 1.62 104.01 73.36
N ALA A 279 0.96 104.27 72.22
CA ALA A 279 0.69 105.62 71.72
C ALA A 279 -0.19 106.44 72.67
N ARG A 280 -1.31 105.90 73.18
CA ARG A 280 -2.13 106.58 74.20
C ARG A 280 -1.39 106.81 75.52
N GLU A 281 -0.40 105.98 75.83
CA GLU A 281 0.42 106.15 77.03
C GLU A 281 1.52 107.19 76.83
N TRP A 282 2.15 107.24 75.65
CA TRP A 282 3.04 108.34 75.25
C TRP A 282 2.30 109.68 75.19
N GLN A 283 1.07 109.70 74.66
CA GLN A 283 0.18 110.86 74.72
C GLN A 283 -0.04 111.29 76.17
N ARG A 284 -0.48 110.40 77.08
CA ARG A 284 -0.67 110.73 78.51
C ARG A 284 0.62 111.19 79.21
N LYS A 285 1.78 110.64 78.85
CA LYS A 285 3.09 111.08 79.36
C LYS A 285 3.44 112.49 78.86
N TRP A 286 3.17 112.78 77.59
CA TRP A 286 3.35 114.11 77.00
C TRP A 286 2.37 115.14 77.60
N GLU A 287 1.08 114.80 77.71
CA GLU A 287 0.05 115.64 78.35
C GLU A 287 0.43 115.99 79.79
N LYS A 288 0.86 114.99 80.58
CA LYS A 288 1.32 115.21 81.96
C LYS A 288 2.58 116.08 82.03
N SER A 289 3.56 115.83 81.15
CA SER A 289 4.78 116.64 81.07
C SER A 289 4.48 118.10 80.70
N ASN A 290 3.60 118.31 79.73
CA ASN A 290 3.14 119.62 79.30
C ASN A 290 2.33 120.34 80.40
N ALA A 291 1.52 119.63 81.17
CA ALA A 291 0.84 120.18 82.35
C ALA A 291 1.84 120.65 83.42
N THR A 292 2.85 119.85 83.77
CA THR A 292 3.91 120.26 84.71
C THR A 292 4.78 121.41 84.17
N LEU A 293 4.94 121.51 82.85
CA LEU A 293 5.64 122.63 82.20
C LEU A 293 4.85 123.94 82.33
N ILE A 294 3.51 123.88 82.16
CA ILE A 294 2.61 125.02 82.38
C ILE A 294 2.64 125.43 83.86
N GLU A 295 2.58 124.48 84.79
CA GLU A 295 2.61 124.70 86.24
C GLU A 295 3.90 125.42 86.68
N LEU A 296 5.07 124.97 86.22
CA LEU A 296 6.36 125.64 86.42
C LEU A 296 6.43 127.02 85.77
N ALA A 297 5.77 127.23 84.63
CA ALA A 297 5.69 128.54 83.98
C ALA A 297 4.81 129.52 84.77
N THR A 298 3.70 129.06 85.38
CA THR A 298 2.89 129.88 86.29
C THR A 298 3.64 130.21 87.57
N GLU A 299 4.30 129.24 88.20
CA GLU A 299 5.08 129.46 89.43
C GLU A 299 6.27 130.42 89.20
N LYS A 300 6.91 130.35 88.01
CA LYS A 300 7.90 131.36 87.59
C LYS A 300 7.28 132.75 87.50
N LYS A 301 6.13 132.89 86.84
CA LYS A 301 5.45 134.19 86.69
C LYS A 301 5.11 134.79 88.05
N GLU A 302 4.60 134.01 88.99
CA GLU A 302 4.28 134.49 90.35
C GLU A 302 5.52 134.96 91.11
N ARG A 303 6.67 134.29 90.94
CA ARG A 303 7.97 134.74 91.47
C ARG A 303 8.44 136.04 90.81
N ASP A 304 8.28 136.21 89.50
CA ASP A 304 8.60 137.46 88.80
C ASP A 304 7.71 138.62 89.30
N ASP A 305 6.39 138.37 89.43
CA ASP A 305 5.40 139.34 89.95
C ASP A 305 5.63 139.66 91.45
N HIS A 306 6.22 138.75 92.22
CA HIS A 306 6.67 139.01 93.60
C HIS A 306 7.92 139.91 93.62
N ALA A 307 8.95 139.59 92.82
CA ALA A 307 10.15 140.41 92.70
C ALA A 307 9.84 141.84 92.24
N LEU A 308 8.88 142.01 91.32
CA LEU A 308 8.40 143.31 90.87
C LEU A 308 7.75 144.14 92.00
N ARG A 309 7.07 143.49 92.96
CA ARG A 309 6.49 144.15 94.15
C ARG A 309 7.56 144.61 95.12
N CYS A 310 8.57 143.79 95.42
CA CYS A 310 9.69 144.19 96.27
C CYS A 310 10.49 145.36 95.65
N ASN A 311 10.76 145.35 94.35
CA ASN A 311 11.44 146.46 93.67
C ASN A 311 10.68 147.80 93.81
N LYS A 312 9.34 147.79 93.75
CA LYS A 312 8.53 149.01 93.98
C LYS A 312 8.65 149.54 95.41
N GLN A 313 8.81 148.67 96.41
CA GLN A 313 9.04 149.08 97.80
C GLN A 313 10.43 149.70 97.99
N VAL A 314 11.47 149.13 97.35
CA VAL A 314 12.83 149.71 97.35
C VAL A 314 12.86 151.10 96.70
N ASP A 315 12.21 151.26 95.54
CA ASP A 315 12.11 152.53 94.81
C ASP A 315 11.35 153.62 95.61
N GLN A 316 10.36 153.23 96.43
CA GLN A 316 9.71 154.13 97.39
C GLN A 316 10.63 154.54 98.55
N LEU A 317 11.40 153.59 99.11
CA LEU A 317 12.37 153.88 100.18
C LEU A 317 13.51 154.80 99.70
N GLN A 318 14.03 154.60 98.48
CA GLN A 318 15.03 155.47 97.87
C GLN A 318 14.52 156.91 97.70
N LYS A 319 13.26 157.09 97.26
CA LYS A 319 12.64 158.43 97.14
C LYS A 319 12.53 159.15 98.49
N LEU A 320 12.22 158.42 99.56
CA LEU A 320 12.20 158.97 100.93
C LEU A 320 13.60 159.38 101.41
N LEU A 321 14.62 158.57 101.09
CA LEU A 321 16.01 158.78 101.49
C LEU A 321 16.60 160.05 100.84
N ARG A 322 16.32 160.29 99.55
CA ARG A 322 16.71 161.53 98.85
C ARG A 322 16.01 162.78 99.40
N ALA A 323 14.74 162.68 99.80
CA ALA A 323 14.01 163.80 100.39
C ALA A 323 14.68 164.28 101.70
N LEU A 324 14.97 163.34 102.62
CA LEU A 324 15.65 163.61 103.89
C LEU A 324 17.09 164.14 103.70
N GLN A 325 17.81 163.65 102.67
CA GLN A 325 19.14 164.16 102.32
C GLN A 325 19.10 165.60 101.78
N ASN A 326 18.04 166.00 101.07
CA ASN A 326 17.87 167.38 100.60
C ASN A 326 17.55 168.35 101.75
N GLU A 327 16.66 167.99 102.68
CA GLU A 327 16.40 168.80 103.88
C GLU A 327 17.67 169.00 104.72
N ARG A 328 18.42 167.91 104.96
CA ARG A 328 19.73 167.98 105.66
C ARG A 328 20.69 168.95 104.97
N SER A 329 20.75 168.91 103.64
CA SER A 329 21.65 169.76 102.85
C SER A 329 21.23 171.24 102.83
N HIS A 330 19.92 171.52 102.93
CA HIS A 330 19.40 172.87 103.03
C HIS A 330 19.70 173.50 104.40
N LEU A 331 19.44 172.77 105.49
CA LEU A 331 19.71 173.22 106.87
C LEU A 331 21.19 173.55 107.11
N TYR A 332 22.11 172.72 106.60
CA TYR A 332 23.55 173.01 106.72
C TYR A 332 24.03 174.23 105.92
N LYS A 333 23.23 174.73 104.96
CA LYS A 333 23.54 175.96 104.24
C LYS A 333 23.23 177.20 105.10
N VAL A 334 22.05 177.22 105.73
CA VAL A 334 21.59 178.32 106.61
C VAL A 334 22.48 178.49 107.85
N ILE A 335 22.93 177.38 108.44
CA ILE A 335 23.85 177.40 109.61
C ILE A 335 25.19 178.06 109.25
N LYS A 336 25.66 177.91 108.01
CA LYS A 336 26.96 178.45 107.56
C LYS A 336 26.97 179.98 107.44
N GLU A 337 25.81 180.63 107.39
CA GLU A 337 25.67 182.08 107.19
C GLU A 337 25.64 182.87 108.52
N HIS A 338 25.59 182.19 109.67
CA HIS A 338 25.38 182.80 111.00
C HIS A 338 26.56 182.66 111.99
N ASN A 339 27.74 182.26 111.51
CA ASN A 339 29.04 182.40 112.19
C ASN A 339 29.12 181.89 113.65
N VAL A 340 28.74 180.62 113.87
CA VAL A 340 28.92 179.88 115.15
C VAL A 340 29.88 178.69 114.93
N GLU A 341 30.64 178.33 115.97
CA GLU A 341 31.68 177.29 115.89
C GLU A 341 31.12 175.84 115.92
N VAL A 342 31.96 174.86 115.55
CA VAL A 342 31.57 173.61 114.87
C VAL A 342 31.37 172.41 115.83
N PRO A 343 30.40 171.52 115.55
CA PRO A 343 30.69 170.08 115.52
C PRO A 343 30.56 169.43 114.12
N PRO A 344 31.39 168.42 113.75
CA PRO A 344 31.46 167.92 112.37
C PRO A 344 30.39 166.86 112.02
N LEU A 345 30.00 166.77 110.74
CA LEU A 345 29.08 165.75 110.24
C LEU A 345 29.78 164.39 110.02
N PRO A 346 29.13 163.27 110.38
CA PRO A 346 29.35 161.98 109.72
C PRO A 346 28.87 162.01 108.27
N ALA A 347 29.70 161.45 107.38
CA ALA A 347 29.36 161.28 105.96
C ALA A 347 28.22 160.26 105.77
N LEU A 348 27.36 160.49 104.76
CA LEU A 348 26.43 159.47 104.27
C LEU A 348 27.03 158.84 102.99
N PRO A 349 27.09 157.50 102.89
CA PRO A 349 27.39 156.81 101.63
C PRO A 349 26.28 157.04 100.57
N PRO A 350 26.58 156.77 99.28
CA PRO A 350 25.75 157.22 98.16
C PRO A 350 24.68 156.22 97.69
N GLU A 351 23.89 156.67 96.73
CA GLU A 351 22.85 156.00 95.95
C GLU A 351 22.92 156.58 94.51
N PRO A 352 22.57 155.88 93.39
CA PRO A 352 22.29 154.45 93.15
C PRO A 352 23.45 153.77 92.36
N GLU A 353 23.35 152.64 91.63
CA GLU A 353 22.72 152.41 90.30
C GLU A 353 22.57 150.90 89.92
N PRO A 354 21.87 150.52 88.82
CA PRO A 354 21.35 149.15 88.61
C PRO A 354 21.89 148.35 87.39
N LEU A 355 21.53 147.05 87.34
CA LEU A 355 21.71 146.10 86.21
C LEU A 355 23.20 145.68 85.93
N GLN A 356 23.55 144.65 85.14
CA GLN A 356 22.80 143.81 84.18
C GLN A 356 23.35 142.36 84.08
N THR A 357 22.83 141.56 83.14
CA THR A 357 23.05 140.11 82.97
C THR A 357 24.34 139.69 82.23
N LYS A 358 24.77 138.42 82.40
CA LYS A 358 25.01 137.45 81.30
C LYS A 358 25.30 136.00 81.80
N PRO A 359 25.11 134.96 80.96
CA PRO A 359 25.12 133.55 81.36
C PRO A 359 26.45 132.81 81.08
N ILE A 360 26.61 131.61 81.66
CA ILE A 360 27.70 130.66 81.36
C ILE A 360 27.12 129.27 81.06
N THR A 361 27.58 128.66 79.97
CA THR A 361 27.29 127.26 79.58
C THR A 361 28.31 126.28 80.16
N SER A 362 27.92 125.04 80.42
CA SER A 362 28.83 124.00 80.96
C SER A 362 28.68 122.62 80.31
N VAL A 363 29.58 122.34 79.35
CA VAL A 363 30.26 121.05 79.09
C VAL A 363 29.45 119.82 78.62
N ALA A 364 28.16 119.69 78.94
CA ALA A 364 27.41 118.41 78.87
C ALA A 364 27.11 117.79 77.47
N ASP A 365 27.50 118.43 76.35
CA ASP A 365 27.08 118.01 75.00
C ASP A 365 28.15 117.26 74.17
N LYS A 366 29.39 117.14 74.66
CA LYS A 366 30.44 116.39 73.92
C LYS A 366 30.14 114.88 73.86
N ASP A 367 29.79 114.28 74.99
CA ASP A 367 29.69 112.82 75.13
C ASP A 367 28.53 112.22 74.31
N LYS A 368 27.44 112.98 74.13
CA LYS A 368 26.29 112.60 73.29
C LYS A 368 26.69 112.48 71.82
N MET A 369 27.61 113.31 71.34
CA MET A 369 28.04 113.29 69.94
C MET A 369 28.95 112.09 69.64
N GLU A 370 29.77 111.68 70.61
CA GLU A 370 30.59 110.47 70.49
C GLU A 370 29.72 109.18 70.54
N MET A 371 28.69 109.15 71.39
CA MET A 371 27.68 108.09 71.43
C MET A 371 26.98 107.87 70.08
N MET A 372 26.51 108.94 69.43
CA MET A 372 25.89 108.82 68.10
C MET A 372 26.88 108.37 67.01
N SER A 373 28.15 108.77 67.12
CA SER A 373 29.20 108.34 66.19
C SER A 373 29.46 106.82 66.27
N LYS A 374 29.56 106.27 67.48
CA LYS A 374 29.73 104.82 67.72
C LYS A 374 28.55 104.01 67.19
N ASN A 375 27.32 104.43 67.48
CA ASN A 375 26.13 103.73 67.01
C ASN A 375 25.98 103.76 65.47
N CYS A 376 26.41 104.85 64.82
CA CYS A 376 26.48 104.94 63.35
C CYS A 376 27.55 104.01 62.74
N ALA A 377 28.64 103.73 63.45
CA ALA A 377 29.65 102.75 63.02
C ALA A 377 29.13 101.31 63.12
N GLU A 378 28.46 100.94 64.22
CA GLU A 378 27.81 99.64 64.41
C GLU A 378 26.74 99.36 63.33
N LEU A 379 25.96 100.39 62.97
CA LEU A 379 24.96 100.29 61.90
C LEU A 379 25.61 100.05 60.53
N LYS A 380 26.76 100.68 60.24
CA LYS A 380 27.51 100.40 58.99
C LYS A 380 28.08 98.99 58.95
N GLN A 381 28.60 98.48 60.07
CA GLN A 381 29.18 97.14 60.15
C GLN A 381 28.13 96.04 60.01
N THR A 382 26.95 96.22 60.62
CA THR A 382 25.82 95.29 60.46
C THR A 382 25.25 95.29 59.03
N LEU A 383 25.17 96.45 58.39
CA LEU A 383 24.71 96.57 56.99
C LEU A 383 25.71 95.91 56.01
N ALA A 384 27.01 96.05 56.23
CA ALA A 384 28.04 95.35 55.46
C ALA A 384 27.97 93.81 55.61
N ASN A 385 27.70 93.31 56.82
CA ASN A 385 27.51 91.87 57.05
C ASN A 385 26.28 91.33 56.30
N LEU A 386 25.15 92.06 56.30
CA LEU A 386 23.96 91.68 55.53
C LEU A 386 24.21 91.70 54.02
N GLN A 387 24.97 92.68 53.50
CA GLN A 387 25.37 92.71 52.10
C GLN A 387 26.24 91.51 51.70
N ASN A 388 27.17 91.07 52.55
CA ASN A 388 27.96 89.86 52.31
C ASN A 388 27.10 88.58 52.32
N GLN A 389 26.12 88.46 53.22
CA GLN A 389 25.21 87.31 53.22
C GLN A 389 24.35 87.25 51.94
N MET A 390 23.81 88.39 51.48
CA MET A 390 23.15 88.51 50.17
C MET A 390 24.07 88.07 49.02
N LYS A 391 25.34 88.48 49.04
CA LYS A 391 26.32 88.14 48.00
C LYS A 391 26.61 86.63 47.94
N ILE A 392 26.71 85.97 49.09
CA ILE A 392 26.91 84.51 49.20
C ILE A 392 25.67 83.74 48.73
N LEU A 393 24.46 84.21 49.05
CA LEU A 393 23.22 83.59 48.58
C LEU A 393 23.08 83.68 47.05
N ASN A 394 23.40 84.82 46.45
CA ASN A 394 23.36 84.99 44.99
C ASN A 394 24.39 84.11 44.26
N LEU A 395 25.58 83.92 44.81
CA LEU A 395 26.59 83.00 44.25
C LEU A 395 26.09 81.55 44.28
N LYS A 396 25.55 81.08 45.40
CA LYS A 396 24.95 79.74 45.50
C LYS A 396 23.72 79.54 44.59
N GLY A 397 22.98 80.61 44.33
CA GLY A 397 21.90 80.60 43.33
C GLY A 397 22.41 80.31 41.92
N ALA A 398 23.51 80.95 41.51
CA ALA A 398 24.13 80.73 40.21
C ALA A 398 24.70 79.29 40.07
N GLU A 399 25.39 78.78 41.10
CA GLU A 399 25.92 77.40 41.13
C GLU A 399 24.81 76.34 40.94
N ALA A 400 23.62 76.56 41.52
CA ALA A 400 22.47 75.68 41.35
C ALA A 400 21.83 75.78 39.96
N GLU A 401 21.77 76.99 39.37
CA GLU A 401 21.19 77.21 38.05
C GLU A 401 22.06 76.60 36.92
N GLU A 402 23.39 76.59 37.11
CA GLU A 402 24.33 76.00 36.15
C GLU A 402 24.26 74.45 36.14
N GLN A 403 24.12 73.81 37.31
CA GLN A 403 23.89 72.36 37.40
C GLN A 403 22.56 71.94 36.74
N CYS A 404 21.50 72.74 36.89
CA CYS A 404 20.20 72.45 36.28
C CYS A 404 20.26 72.49 34.74
N LYS A 405 21.02 73.43 34.16
CA LYS A 405 21.19 73.57 32.71
C LYS A 405 21.97 72.41 32.06
N GLN A 406 22.95 71.83 32.76
CA GLN A 406 23.69 70.68 32.23
C GLN A 406 22.80 69.42 32.06
N LEU A 407 21.81 69.22 32.93
CA LEU A 407 20.89 68.08 32.85
C LEU A 407 19.88 68.22 31.69
N GLN A 408 19.38 69.42 31.42
CA GLN A 408 18.42 69.64 30.33
C GLN A 408 19.00 69.39 28.93
N VAL A 409 20.29 69.66 28.71
CA VAL A 409 20.98 69.45 27.42
C VAL A 409 21.10 67.96 27.05
N GLN A 410 21.16 67.05 28.04
CA GLN A 410 21.13 65.61 27.76
C GLN A 410 19.75 65.11 27.31
N GLU A 411 18.65 65.71 27.80
CA GLU A 411 17.30 65.22 27.52
C GLU A 411 16.80 65.57 26.10
N GLU A 412 17.13 66.76 25.58
CA GLU A 412 16.69 67.18 24.23
C GLU A 412 17.35 66.36 23.10
N SER A 413 18.54 65.82 23.35
CA SER A 413 19.31 65.04 22.36
C SER A 413 18.64 63.74 21.92
N ILE A 414 17.71 63.19 22.73
CA ILE A 414 17.10 61.88 22.51
C ILE A 414 15.78 61.95 21.71
N LYS A 415 15.09 63.11 21.69
CA LYS A 415 13.71 63.22 21.14
C LYS A 415 13.62 63.54 19.63
N LYS A 416 14.74 63.66 18.90
CA LYS A 416 14.77 64.03 17.46
C LYS A 416 15.20 62.91 16.48
N LYS A 417 14.67 61.68 16.62
CA LYS A 417 14.92 60.63 15.59
C LYS A 417 13.87 59.51 15.44
N GLN A 418 12.58 59.84 15.22
CA GLN A 418 11.64 58.88 14.60
C GLN A 418 10.35 59.50 13.99
N LYS A 419 10.12 59.23 12.68
CA LYS A 419 8.89 59.31 11.83
C LYS A 419 8.90 60.31 10.65
N LYS A 420 9.14 59.80 9.43
CA LYS A 420 8.28 59.92 8.22
C LYS A 420 8.84 59.10 7.02
N LYS A 421 7.94 58.52 6.19
CA LYS A 421 8.16 57.82 4.88
C LYS A 421 7.62 58.73 3.73
N PRO A 422 7.57 58.38 2.41
CA PRO A 422 8.05 57.21 1.62
C PRO A 422 9.05 57.68 0.48
N LYS A 423 9.08 57.37 -0.85
CA LYS A 423 8.24 56.60 -1.81
C LYS A 423 8.91 56.31 -3.20
N SER A 424 9.23 55.04 -3.53
CA SER A 424 9.51 54.50 -4.92
C SER A 424 10.75 55.07 -5.68
N LYS A 425 11.32 54.48 -6.77
CA LYS A 425 10.83 53.51 -7.78
C LYS A 425 11.99 52.90 -8.65
N LYS A 426 12.03 51.56 -8.90
CA LYS A 426 12.89 50.79 -9.87
C LYS A 426 14.44 50.89 -9.68
N HIS A 427 15.30 50.03 -10.25
CA HIS A 427 15.17 48.92 -11.23
C HIS A 427 15.91 47.62 -10.74
N ASP A 428 16.02 46.60 -11.59
CA ASP A 428 16.66 45.28 -11.36
C ASP A 428 18.22 45.39 -11.23
N ASN A 429 19.04 44.36 -10.95
CA ASN A 429 18.89 42.91 -11.17
C ASN A 429 19.91 42.07 -10.33
N SER A 430 19.68 40.75 -10.21
CA SER A 430 20.63 39.63 -9.95
C SER A 430 21.81 39.76 -8.95
N ALA A 431 21.87 38.88 -7.93
CA ALA A 431 22.92 37.84 -7.80
C ALA A 431 23.10 37.21 -6.38
N ASN A 432 22.65 35.95 -6.26
CA ASN A 432 23.34 34.80 -5.61
C ASN A 432 23.58 34.68 -4.07
N ALA A 433 23.51 33.42 -3.63
CA ALA A 433 24.09 32.76 -2.44
C ALA A 433 24.19 33.50 -1.08
N ASN A 434 23.36 33.08 -0.12
CA ASN A 434 23.54 33.38 1.31
C ASN A 434 24.35 32.28 2.03
N ALA A 435 25.07 32.62 3.10
CA ALA A 435 25.88 31.70 3.90
C ALA A 435 25.85 32.05 5.40
N ASN A 436 26.26 31.10 6.26
CA ASN A 436 26.04 31.02 7.71
C ASN A 436 24.57 30.84 8.11
N SER A 437 24.17 29.89 8.98
CA SER A 437 24.78 29.23 10.15
C SER A 437 24.64 29.99 11.48
N ASN A 438 24.16 29.24 12.50
CA ASN A 438 24.63 29.17 13.89
C ASN A 438 24.81 30.46 14.74
N LYS A 439 24.45 30.48 16.04
CA LYS A 439 23.73 29.52 16.92
C LYS A 439 23.43 30.20 18.27
N GLU A 440 22.62 29.57 19.12
CA GLU A 440 22.66 29.68 20.61
C GLU A 440 22.32 31.04 21.28
N ALA A 441 21.83 31.12 22.53
CA ALA A 441 21.39 30.08 23.49
C ALA A 441 20.23 30.56 24.41
N SER A 442 19.45 29.60 24.92
CA SER A 442 19.01 29.31 26.32
C SER A 442 19.01 30.39 27.42
N PRO A 443 18.32 30.21 28.59
CA PRO A 443 17.73 28.96 29.13
C PRO A 443 16.33 29.06 29.82
N ALA A 444 15.80 27.91 30.29
CA ALA A 444 15.37 27.64 31.69
C ALA A 444 14.01 26.89 31.93
N ILE A 445 14.13 25.68 32.51
CA ILE A 445 13.30 25.07 33.59
C ILE A 445 11.93 24.38 33.27
N SER A 446 11.79 23.12 33.73
CA SER A 446 10.57 22.29 33.98
C SER A 446 9.64 21.93 32.79
N GLU A 447 8.92 20.80 32.68
CA GLU A 447 8.76 19.50 33.40
C GLU A 447 7.85 18.59 32.50
N ASP A 448 7.67 17.26 32.57
CA ASP A 448 8.26 16.12 33.32
C ASP A 448 7.92 14.77 32.59
N ALA A 449 8.34 13.62 33.16
CA ALA A 449 7.72 12.27 33.11
C ALA A 449 7.90 11.34 31.88
N ALA A 450 8.59 10.20 32.12
CA ALA A 450 8.22 8.79 31.80
C ALA A 450 7.70 8.35 30.39
N SER A 451 8.03 7.19 29.82
CA SER A 451 8.98 6.09 30.16
C SER A 451 9.08 5.04 28.99
N VAL A 452 10.05 4.11 29.13
CA VAL A 452 10.26 2.78 28.48
C VAL A 452 11.13 2.82 27.19
N LYS A 453 12.39 2.33 27.14
CA LYS A 453 12.94 0.94 27.16
C LYS A 453 12.57 0.10 25.90
N GLU A 454 13.38 -0.80 25.33
CA GLU A 454 14.70 -1.37 25.69
C GLU A 454 15.44 -1.99 24.47
N GLU A 455 16.78 -1.91 24.41
CA GLU A 455 17.76 -2.77 23.66
C GLU A 455 19.17 -2.14 23.83
N GLU A 456 20.35 -2.80 23.80
CA GLU A 456 20.76 -4.22 23.73
C GLU A 456 21.87 -4.49 24.78
N ASN A 457 22.17 -5.77 25.11
CA ASN A 457 23.56 -6.27 25.22
C ASN A 457 23.66 -7.81 25.41
N GLY A 458 24.87 -8.38 25.18
CA GLY A 458 25.32 -9.58 25.93
C GLY A 458 25.51 -10.92 25.19
N THR A 459 26.58 -11.04 24.41
CA THR A 459 27.13 -12.31 23.87
C THR A 459 27.43 -13.41 24.92
N SER A 460 27.38 -14.71 24.54
CA SER A 460 28.59 -15.58 24.50
C SER A 460 28.38 -17.10 24.19
N ASN A 461 29.40 -17.66 23.51
CA ASN A 461 30.04 -19.00 23.66
C ASN A 461 29.35 -20.38 23.45
N VAL A 462 29.82 -21.05 22.36
CA VAL A 462 30.59 -22.35 22.36
C VAL A 462 29.87 -23.73 22.44
N ALA A 463 30.44 -24.69 21.69
CA ALA A 463 30.39 -26.18 21.77
C ALA A 463 29.38 -27.02 20.93
N ASN A 464 29.79 -27.33 19.69
CA ASN A 464 30.24 -28.67 19.23
C ASN A 464 29.34 -29.94 19.42
N ALA A 465 28.89 -30.57 18.32
CA ALA A 465 29.11 -32.02 18.01
C ALA A 465 28.52 -32.53 16.66
N ASN A 466 29.41 -33.06 15.79
CA ASN A 466 29.33 -34.26 14.90
C ASN A 466 28.10 -34.65 14.02
N GLY A 467 28.42 -35.16 12.80
CA GLY A 467 27.54 -35.98 11.93
C GLY A 467 27.20 -35.32 10.58
N ALA A 468 27.97 -35.36 9.49
CA ALA A 468 28.88 -36.37 8.86
C ALA A 468 28.17 -37.39 7.92
N ILE A 469 28.80 -37.66 6.77
CA ILE A 469 28.36 -38.32 5.50
C ILE A 469 28.12 -37.25 4.39
N GLU A 470 29.02 -36.98 3.42
CA GLU A 470 29.68 -37.81 2.38
C GLU A 470 28.72 -38.36 1.30
N ASN A 471 28.99 -38.45 0.00
CA ASN A 471 30.02 -37.95 -0.96
C ASN A 471 29.34 -37.98 -2.37
N GLY A 472 29.81 -37.37 -3.47
CA GLY A 472 31.01 -36.57 -3.74
C GLY A 472 31.10 -36.12 -5.22
N ALA A 473 32.25 -35.56 -5.60
CA ALA A 473 32.74 -35.06 -6.91
C ALA A 473 32.25 -35.79 -8.21
N SER A 474 32.02 -35.09 -9.34
CA SER A 474 32.96 -34.76 -10.46
C SER A 474 33.48 -35.99 -11.24
N SER A 475 33.75 -35.99 -12.56
CA SER A 475 34.10 -34.87 -13.47
C SER A 475 33.85 -35.18 -14.97
N GLU A 476 33.60 -34.13 -15.75
CA GLU A 476 34.13 -33.79 -17.10
C GLU A 476 34.65 -34.88 -18.10
N VAL A 477 34.19 -34.83 -19.38
CA VAL A 477 34.99 -34.78 -20.66
C VAL A 477 34.14 -35.15 -21.91
N LYS A 478 34.25 -34.29 -22.95
CA LYS A 478 34.16 -34.38 -24.46
C LYS A 478 33.69 -35.70 -25.19
N GLU A 479 33.36 -35.74 -26.50
CA GLU A 479 33.53 -34.83 -27.67
C GLU A 479 32.57 -35.16 -28.86
N GLN A 480 32.62 -34.32 -29.93
CA GLN A 480 32.03 -34.48 -31.30
C GLN A 480 30.49 -34.27 -31.44
N VAL A 481 29.92 -33.36 -32.28
CA VAL A 481 30.12 -33.01 -33.73
C VAL A 481 29.39 -34.04 -34.62
N VAL A 482 28.40 -33.67 -35.47
CA VAL A 482 28.51 -32.95 -36.77
C VAL A 482 27.40 -31.88 -36.97
N ASP A 483 27.72 -30.87 -37.80
CA ASP A 483 26.86 -29.77 -38.28
C ASP A 483 26.49 -29.95 -39.78
N VAL A 484 25.27 -29.56 -40.18
CA VAL A 484 24.90 -29.28 -41.58
C VAL A 484 23.86 -28.15 -41.62
N THR A 485 24.31 -26.96 -42.04
CA THR A 485 23.42 -25.92 -42.60
C THR A 485 23.42 -26.01 -44.12
N GLU A 486 22.27 -25.80 -44.76
CA GLU A 486 22.23 -25.45 -46.19
C GLU A 486 21.09 -24.45 -46.47
N ASN A 487 21.26 -23.66 -47.53
CA ASN A 487 20.60 -22.37 -47.72
C ASN A 487 20.23 -22.16 -49.20
N VAL A 488 18.96 -21.88 -49.48
CA VAL A 488 18.48 -21.52 -50.83
C VAL A 488 17.55 -20.32 -50.71
N GLN A 489 17.73 -19.33 -51.61
CA GLN A 489 16.93 -18.11 -51.68
C GLN A 489 15.95 -18.16 -52.86
N ALA A 490 14.84 -17.43 -52.70
CA ALA A 490 14.09 -16.69 -53.71
C ALA A 490 13.72 -17.34 -55.06
N GLU A 491 12.43 -17.30 -55.37
CA GLU A 491 11.99 -16.59 -56.58
C GLU A 491 10.70 -15.80 -56.30
N VAL A 492 10.37 -14.83 -57.16
CA VAL A 492 9.24 -13.88 -57.01
C VAL A 492 8.33 -14.01 -58.23
N THR A 493 7.01 -13.90 -58.05
CA THR A 493 6.10 -13.63 -59.18
C THR A 493 4.86 -12.85 -58.73
N GLU A 494 4.39 -11.96 -59.60
CA GLU A 494 3.34 -10.97 -59.30
C GLU A 494 1.93 -11.43 -59.72
N CYS A 495 0.91 -10.67 -59.32
CA CYS A 495 -0.44 -10.80 -59.86
C CYS A 495 -0.53 -10.36 -61.34
N PRO A 496 -1.61 -10.74 -62.03
CA PRO A 496 -2.48 -9.66 -62.53
C PRO A 496 -3.97 -9.89 -62.21
N ALA A 497 -4.77 -8.83 -62.38
CA ALA A 497 -6.21 -8.81 -62.17
C ALA A 497 -7.01 -8.94 -63.50
N ASN A 498 -8.35 -9.00 -63.36
CA ASN A 498 -9.44 -9.14 -64.36
C ASN A 498 -10.13 -10.53 -64.27
N GLY A 499 -11.47 -10.65 -64.37
CA GLY A 499 -12.49 -9.60 -64.44
C GLY A 499 -13.88 -10.14 -64.87
N SER A 500 -14.91 -9.31 -64.73
CA SER A 500 -16.28 -9.45 -65.28
C SER A 500 -17.27 -10.53 -64.75
N VAL A 501 -18.39 -10.01 -64.22
CA VAL A 501 -19.79 -10.32 -64.59
C VAL A 501 -20.34 -11.75 -64.40
N ASN A 502 -21.31 -11.87 -63.51
CA ASN A 502 -22.69 -12.25 -63.90
C ASN A 502 -23.73 -11.63 -62.95
N GLU A 503 -24.87 -11.22 -63.51
CA GLU A 503 -26.03 -10.64 -62.81
C GLU A 503 -27.14 -11.71 -62.63
N VAL A 504 -28.39 -11.26 -62.39
CA VAL A 504 -29.68 -11.97 -62.57
C VAL A 504 -30.13 -12.88 -61.40
N PRO A 505 -31.36 -12.71 -60.86
CA PRO A 505 -32.19 -11.50 -60.77
C PRO A 505 -32.80 -11.29 -59.35
N ALA A 506 -33.69 -10.31 -59.21
CA ALA A 506 -34.58 -10.17 -58.05
C ALA A 506 -36.02 -10.59 -58.42
N GLU A 507 -36.81 -11.02 -57.43
CA GLU A 507 -38.29 -10.86 -57.47
C GLU A 507 -38.87 -10.76 -56.03
N PRO A 508 -39.93 -9.95 -55.78
CA PRO A 508 -40.43 -9.68 -54.42
C PRO A 508 -41.88 -10.10 -54.14
N VAL A 509 -42.19 -10.46 -52.89
CA VAL A 509 -43.58 -10.66 -52.37
C VAL A 509 -43.63 -10.37 -50.85
N PRO A 510 -44.79 -10.08 -50.21
CA PRO A 510 -45.02 -8.69 -49.81
C PRO A 510 -45.40 -8.49 -48.32
N VAL A 511 -45.86 -7.28 -48.01
CA VAL A 511 -46.14 -6.72 -46.69
C VAL A 511 -47.54 -7.07 -46.15
N SER A 512 -47.63 -7.20 -44.83
CA SER A 512 -48.83 -7.18 -43.97
C SER A 512 -49.91 -8.25 -44.12
N ASN A 513 -50.21 -8.89 -42.99
CA ASN A 513 -51.46 -8.62 -42.28
C ASN A 513 -51.17 -8.44 -40.78
#